data_AF-A0A735YR40-F1
#
_entry.id   AF-A0A735YR40-F1
#
_cell.length_a   1.000
_cell.length_b   1.000
_cell.length_c   1.000
_cell.angle_alpha   90.00
_cell.angle_beta   90.00
_cell.angle_gamma   90.00
#
_symmetry.space_group_name_H-M   'P 1'
#
loop_
_entity.id
_entity.type
_entity.pdbx_description
1 polymer ?
#
loop_
_entity_poly.entity_id
_entity_poly.type
_entity_poly.pdbx_seq_one_letter_code
_entity_poly.pdbx_strand_id
1 'polypeptide(L)' 'MSQTITLIKDKILSDNYFTLRNITYDLTRRNGEVIRHKREVYDRGNGATILLYNSTKKTVVLVRQFRVA' A
#
# COMPACT_ATOMS: atom_id res chain seq x y z
N MET A 1 9.60 -17.19 -9.81
CA MET A 1 8.89 -17.83 -8.69
C MET A 1 8.58 -16.76 -7.65
N SER A 2 7.33 -16.64 -7.22
CA SER A 2 6.95 -15.83 -6.06
C SER A 2 7.54 -16.47 -4.79
N GLN A 3 7.96 -15.65 -3.83
CA GLN A 3 8.32 -16.19 -2.51
C GLN A 3 7.05 -16.63 -1.78
N THR A 4 7.14 -17.71 -1.02
CA THR A 4 6.01 -18.18 -0.20
C THR A 4 5.81 -17.21 0.96
N ILE A 5 4.58 -16.74 1.12
CA ILE A 5 4.16 -15.83 2.19
C ILE A 5 3.00 -16.46 2.92
N THR A 6 3.12 -16.57 4.25
CA THR A 6 2.05 -17.09 5.12
C THR A 6 1.64 -16.00 6.10
N LEU A 7 0.36 -15.64 6.10
CA LEU A 7 -0.21 -14.71 7.07
C LEU A 7 -0.30 -15.40 8.44
N ILE A 8 0.31 -14.79 9.46
CA ILE A 8 0.32 -15.35 10.83
C ILE A 8 -0.67 -14.62 11.73
N LYS A 9 -0.74 -13.30 11.61
CA LYS A 9 -1.63 -12.48 12.43
C LYS A 9 -2.01 -11.20 11.72
N ASP A 10 -3.27 -10.83 11.83
CA ASP A 10 -3.76 -9.49 11.50
C ASP A 10 -4.38 -8.88 12.76
N LYS A 11 -3.84 -7.76 13.22
CA LYS A 11 -4.35 -7.04 14.41
C LYS A 11 -4.70 -5.61 14.01
N ILE A 12 -5.95 -5.23 14.24
CA ILE A 12 -6.37 -3.82 14.14
C ILE A 12 -5.73 -3.03 15.28
N LEU A 13 -5.04 -1.94 14.94
CA LEU A 13 -4.47 -0.97 15.88
C LEU A 13 -5.38 0.26 16.03
N SER A 14 -6.07 0.65 14.96
CA SER A 14 -7.04 1.76 14.93
C SER A 14 -8.07 1.48 13.85
N ASP A 15 -9.34 1.81 14.12
CA ASP A 15 -10.45 1.63 13.20
C ASP A 15 -11.42 2.81 13.29
N ASN A 16 -10.89 4.00 13.01
CA ASN A 16 -11.70 5.21 12.92
C ASN A 16 -12.28 5.31 11.50
N TYR A 17 -11.85 6.29 10.72
CA TYR A 17 -12.27 6.42 9.31
C TYR A 17 -11.46 5.51 8.37
N PHE A 18 -10.19 5.27 8.71
CA PHE A 18 -9.29 4.37 7.99
C PHE A 18 -8.72 3.35 8.98
N THR A 19 -8.55 2.11 8.53
CA THR A 19 -8.07 1.03 9.39
C THR A 19 -6.54 0.98 9.38
N LEU A 20 -5.93 1.06 10.55
CA LEU A 20 -4.50 0.76 10.75
C LEU A 20 -4.36 -0.65 11.30
N ARG A 21 -3.61 -1.51 10.60
CA ARG A 21 -3.37 -2.90 10.97
C ARG A 21 -1.90 -3.13 11.31
N ASN A 22 -1.61 -4.01 12.25
CA ASN A 22 -0.29 -4.58 12.46
C ASN A 22 -0.30 -6.04 11.99
N ILE A 23 0.25 -6.26 10.80
CA ILE A 23 0.27 -7.54 10.12
C ILE A 23 1.57 -8.27 10.45
N THR A 24 1.45 -9.50 10.94
CA THR A 24 2.55 -10.43 11.12
C THR A 24 2.47 -11.52 10.05
N TYR A 25 3.55 -11.71 9.30
CA TYR A 25 3.63 -12.73 8.26
C TYR A 25 5.01 -13.38 8.26
N ASP A 26 5.05 -14.63 7.80
CA ASP A 26 6.28 -15.38 7.59
C ASP A 26 6.62 -15.37 6.09
N LEU A 27 7.88 -15.10 5.77
CA LEU A 27 8.43 -15.06 4.41
C LEU A 27 9.48 -16.15 4.25
N THR A 28 9.28 -17.08 3.30
CA THR A 28 10.28 -18.09 2.96
C THR A 28 11.26 -17.55 1.93
N ARG A 29 12.50 -17.34 2.34
CA ARG A 29 13.60 -16.91 1.47
C ARG A 29 13.97 -18.01 0.47
N ARG A 30 14.72 -17.64 -0.56
CA ARG A 30 15.18 -18.57 -1.62
C ARG A 30 16.05 -19.73 -1.08
N ASN A 31 16.71 -19.55 0.05
CA ASN A 31 17.50 -20.56 0.75
C ASN A 31 16.67 -21.49 1.65
N GLY A 32 15.34 -21.36 1.67
CA GLY A 32 14.44 -22.12 2.53
C GLY A 32 14.29 -21.59 3.96
N GLU A 33 15.04 -20.55 4.33
CA GLU A 33 14.93 -19.88 5.63
C GLU A 33 13.58 -19.15 5.74
N VAL A 34 12.88 -19.35 6.85
CA VAL A 34 11.60 -18.67 7.14
C VAL A 34 11.85 -17.53 8.12
N ILE A 35 11.43 -16.32 7.75
CA ILE A 35 11.59 -15.13 8.59
C ILE A 35 10.24 -14.50 8.90
N ARG A 36 10.04 -14.21 10.18
CA ARG A 36 8.86 -13.50 10.68
C ARG A 36 9.03 -12.00 10.59
N HIS A 37 8.12 -11.36 9.88
CA HIS A 37 8.03 -9.91 9.76
C HIS A 37 6.79 -9.37 10.48
N LYS A 38 6.90 -8.15 10.99
CA LYS A 38 5.78 -7.33 11.47
C LYS A 38 5.76 -6.01 10.71
N ARG A 39 4.59 -5.60 10.23
CA ARG A 39 4.41 -4.36 9.47
C ARG A 39 3.12 -3.67 9.88
N GLU A 40 3.21 -2.36 10.10
CA GLU A 40 2.02 -1.53 10.17
C GLU A 40 1.56 -1.20 8.75
N VAL A 41 0.29 -1.47 8.47
CA VAL A 41 -0.34 -1.31 7.16
C VAL A 41 -1.55 -0.40 7.35
N TYR A 42 -1.51 0.74 6.68
CA TYR A 42 -2.59 1.72 6.73
C TYR A 42 -3.50 1.57 5.51
N ASP A 43 -4.71 1.06 5.74
CA ASP A 43 -5.68 0.82 4.71
C ASP A 43 -6.57 2.06 4.52
N ARG A 44 -6.35 2.74 3.38
CA ARG A 44 -7.11 3.93 2.97
C ARG A 44 -8.09 3.65 1.82
N GLY A 45 -8.24 2.39 1.43
CA GLY A 45 -8.96 1.99 0.22
C GLY A 45 -8.19 2.30 -1.07
N ASN A 46 -8.86 2.05 -2.21
CA ASN A 46 -8.30 2.25 -3.54
C ASN A 46 -8.61 3.65 -4.09
N GLY A 47 -7.76 4.14 -4.99
CA GLY A 47 -7.93 5.42 -5.67
C GLY A 47 -7.92 5.29 -7.19
N ALA A 48 -8.49 6.28 -7.87
CA ALA A 48 -8.39 6.46 -9.31
C ALA A 48 -7.70 7.80 -9.62
N THR A 49 -6.94 7.84 -10.72
CA THR A 49 -6.29 9.06 -11.20
C THR A 49 -6.35 9.10 -12.73
N ILE A 50 -6.29 10.31 -13.30
CA ILE A 50 -6.26 10.53 -14.74
C ILE A 50 -5.22 11.59 -15.08
N LEU A 51 -4.50 11.38 -16.18
CA LEU A 51 -3.58 12.36 -16.75
C LEU A 51 -4.15 12.86 -18.08
N LEU A 52 -4.44 14.16 -18.14
CA LEU A 52 -4.87 14.81 -19.37
C LEU A 52 -3.67 15.47 -20.06
N TYR A 53 -3.48 15.15 -21.33
CA TYR A 53 -2.38 15.66 -22.15
C TYR A 53 -2.89 16.20 -23.48
N ASN A 54 -2.34 17.34 -23.92
CA ASN A 54 -2.59 17.92 -25.22
C ASN A 54 -1.37 17.72 -26.14
N SER A 55 -1.53 16.92 -27.19
CA SER A 55 -0.44 16.52 -28.11
C SER A 55 0.02 17.62 -29.06
N THR A 56 -0.85 18.55 -29.43
CA THR A 56 -0.53 19.70 -30.28
C THR A 56 0.22 20.77 -29.50
N LYS A 57 -0.28 21.14 -28.31
CA LYS A 57 0.31 22.18 -27.46
C LYS A 57 1.44 21.67 -26.56
N LYS A 58 1.66 20.35 -26.50
CA LYS A 58 2.64 19.71 -25.60
C LYS A 58 2.45 20.11 -24.13
N THR A 59 1.21 20.19 -23.67
CA THR A 59 0.84 20.64 -22.31
C THR A 59 0.04 19.60 -21.55
N VAL A 60 0.01 19.71 -20.21
CA VAL A 60 -0.75 18.86 -19.30
C VAL A 60 -1.76 19.68 -18.50
N VAL A 61 -2.85 19.03 -18.07
CA VAL A 61 -3.79 19.62 -17.10
C VAL A 61 -3.54 18.99 -15.74
N LEU A 62 -3.35 19.84 -14.73
CA LEU A 62 -3.18 19.45 -13.34
C LEU A 62 -4.18 20.23 -12.47
N VAL A 63 -4.42 19.74 -11.25
CA VAL A 63 -5.21 20.43 -10.23
C VAL A 63 -4.32 20.86 -9.07
N ARG A 64 -4.62 22.01 -8.45
CA ARG A 64 -3.95 22.48 -7.24
C ARG A 64 -4.98 22.60 -6.13
N GLN A 65 -4.75 21.90 -5.03
CA GLN A 65 -5.65 21.86 -3.88
C GLN A 65 -4.84 21.80 -2.59
N PHE A 66 -5.42 22.31 -1.50
CA PHE A 66 -4.84 22.14 -0.18
C PHE A 66 -5.01 20.69 0.30
N ARG A 67 -3.95 20.13 0.90
CA ARG A 67 -3.96 18.81 1.53
C ARG A 67 -3.40 18.98 2.94
N VAL A 68 -4.22 18.75 3.95
CA VAL A 68 -3.74 18.59 5.34
C VAL A 68 -2.98 17.26 5.36
N ALA A 69 -1.69 17.33 5.66
CA ALA A 69 -0.80 16.18 5.80
C ALA A 69 -0.70 15.76 7.27
#